data_AF-A0A952JUG4-F1
#
_entry.id   AF-A0A952JUG4-F1
#
_cell.length_a   1.000
_cell.length_b   1.000
_cell.length_c   1.000
_cell.angle_alpha   90.00
_cell.angle_beta   90.00
_cell.angle_gamma   90.00
#
_symmetry.space_group_name_H-M   'P 1'
#
loop_
_entity.id
_entity.type
_entity.pdbx_description
1 polymer ?
#
loop_
_entity_poly.entity_id
_entity_poly.type
_entity_poly.pdbx_seq_one_letter_code
_entity_poly.pdbx_strand_id
1 'polypeptide(L)' 'MSYDIKELLALPEDEKVVLANTLWDSISKNNDLTKDEIAFIEQRLKEHEENPDDVITWEEIKEKINNKYGF' A
#
# COMPACT_ATOMS: atom_id res chain seq x y z
N MET A 1 10.35 25.72 5.06
CA MET A 1 9.46 25.96 3.92
C MET A 1 8.30 24.99 4.03
N SER A 2 7.06 25.46 3.86
CA SER A 2 5.88 24.59 3.83
C SER A 2 5.59 24.27 2.37
N TYR A 3 5.44 22.99 2.04
CA TYR A 3 5.09 22.54 0.69
C TYR A 3 3.61 22.87 0.41
N ASP A 4 3.28 23.41 -0.76
CA ASP A 4 1.89 23.58 -1.18
C ASP A 4 1.36 22.28 -1.76
N ILE A 5 0.47 21.62 -1.02
CA ILE A 5 -0.17 20.36 -1.43
C ILE A 5 -0.94 20.55 -2.75
N LYS A 6 -1.50 21.73 -3.02
CA LYS A 6 -2.25 21.97 -4.26
C LYS A 6 -1.36 21.88 -5.49
N GLU A 7 -0.14 22.37 -5.40
CA GLU A 7 0.84 22.28 -6.48
C GLU A 7 1.26 20.82 -6.72
N LEU A 8 1.49 20.05 -5.64
CA LEU A 8 1.80 18.63 -5.73
C LEU A 8 0.64 17.81 -6.34
N LEU A 9 -0.60 18.14 -5.98
CA LEU A 9 -1.79 17.51 -6.55
C LEU A 9 -2.10 17.94 -7.99
N ALA A 10 -1.52 19.04 -8.47
CA ALA A 10 -1.67 19.50 -9.84
C ALA A 10 -0.68 18.84 -10.83
N LEU A 11 0.34 18.14 -10.32
CA LEU A 11 1.30 17.43 -11.16
C LEU A 11 0.64 16.37 -12.07
N PRO A 12 1.23 16.07 -13.24
CA PRO A 12 0.90 14.89 -14.02
C PRO A 12 0.97 13.60 -13.20
N GLU A 13 0.19 12.57 -13.57
CA GLU A 13 0.08 11.34 -12.80
C GLU A 13 1.41 10.57 -12.69
N ASP A 14 2.17 10.52 -13.78
CA ASP A 14 3.51 9.94 -13.82
C ASP A 14 4.49 10.70 -12.91
N GLU A 15 4.46 12.03 -12.93
CA GLU A 15 5.27 12.86 -12.03
C GLU A 15 4.90 12.66 -10.56
N LYS A 16 3.60 12.50 -10.26
CA LYS A 16 3.12 12.17 -8.90
C LYS A 16 3.65 10.83 -8.43
N VAL A 17 3.61 9.81 -9.27
CA VAL A 17 4.12 8.47 -8.94
C VAL A 17 5.62 8.53 -8.65
N VAL A 18 6.39 9.21 -9.50
CA VAL A 18 7.84 9.39 -9.29
C VAL A 18 8.12 10.11 -7.97
N LEU A 19 7.41 11.21 -7.71
CA LEU A 19 7.58 11.98 -6.48
C LEU A 19 7.22 11.15 -5.24
N ALA A 20 6.08 10.46 -5.27
CA ALA A 20 5.61 9.63 -4.15
C ALA A 20 6.62 8.52 -3.82
N ASN A 21 7.10 7.79 -4.84
CA ASN A 21 8.11 6.75 -4.66
C ASN A 21 9.43 7.34 -4.15
N THR A 22 9.89 8.46 -4.71
CA THR A 22 11.15 9.10 -4.26
C THR A 22 11.07 9.53 -2.80
N LEU A 23 9.95 10.12 -2.39
CA LEU A 23 9.72 10.50 -1.01
C LEU A 23 9.66 9.28 -0.10
N TRP A 24 8.94 8.23 -0.52
CA TRP A 24 8.86 6.97 0.21
C TRP A 24 10.24 6.33 0.38
N ASP A 25 11.02 6.19 -0.68
CA ASP A 25 12.36 5.62 -0.67
C ASP A 25 13.30 6.40 0.26
N SER A 26 13.16 7.74 0.31
CA SER A 26 13.97 8.60 1.17
C SER A 26 13.76 8.36 2.68
N ILE A 27 12.59 7.84 3.06
CA ILE A 27 12.22 7.57 4.46
C ILE A 27 12.15 6.08 4.77
N SER A 28 12.01 5.23 3.75
CA SER A 28 12.01 3.79 3.90
C SER A 28 13.42 3.37 4.28
N LYS A 29 13.55 2.80 5.47
CA LYS A 29 14.77 2.08 5.82
C LYS A 29 14.74 0.75 5.06
N ASN A 30 15.92 0.23 4.69
CA ASN A 30 16.04 -1.20 4.39
C ASN A 30 15.65 -1.96 5.65
N ASN A 31 14.38 -2.31 5.73
CA ASN A 31 13.88 -3.21 6.75
C ASN A 31 14.11 -4.60 6.18
N ASP A 32 15.25 -5.19 6.51
CA ASP A 32 15.47 -6.61 6.25
C ASP A 32 14.30 -7.37 6.88
N LEU A 33 13.52 -8.04 6.05
CA LEU A 33 12.41 -8.85 6.52
C LEU A 33 12.96 -9.99 7.37
N THR A 34 12.32 -10.23 8.51
CA THR A 34 12.59 -11.42 9.30
C THR A 34 12.18 -12.67 8.53
N LYS A 35 12.74 -13.83 8.90
CA LYS A 35 12.37 -15.11 8.29
C LYS A 35 10.87 -15.41 8.43
N ASP A 36 10.28 -15.00 9.56
CA ASP A 36 8.86 -15.22 9.84
C ASP A 36 7.97 -14.34 8.96
N GLU A 37 8.38 -13.08 8.71
CA GLU A 37 7.68 -12.19 7.76
C GLU A 37 7.77 -12.70 6.33
N ILE A 38 8.94 -13.19 5.90
CA ILE A 38 9.12 -13.80 4.58
C ILE A 38 8.22 -15.03 4.44
N ALA A 39 8.26 -15.95 5.41
CA ALA A 39 7.45 -17.16 5.39
C ALA A 39 5.94 -16.83 5.35
N PHE A 40 5.51 -15.80 6.07
CA PHE A 40 4.12 -15.34 6.02
C PHE A 40 3.72 -14.80 4.65
N ILE A 41 4.59 -14.00 4.01
CA ILE A 41 4.34 -13.48 2.65
C ILE A 41 4.26 -14.64 1.64
N GLU A 42 5.20 -15.58 1.70
CA GLU A 42 5.22 -16.76 0.84
C GLU A 42 3.97 -17.62 1.01
N GLN A 43 3.52 -17.82 2.26
CA GLN A 43 2.27 -18.52 2.55
C GLN A 43 1.07 -17.81 1.92
N ARG A 44 0.94 -16.49 2.13
CA ARG A 44 -0.17 -15.71 1.55
C ARG A 44 -0.16 -15.71 0.04
N LEU A 45 1.02 -15.68 -0.58
CA LEU A 45 1.16 -15.75 -2.03
C LEU A 45 0.64 -17.10 -2.54
N LYS A 46 1.08 -18.20 -1.92
CA LYS A 46 0.64 -19.55 -2.29
C LYS A 46 -0.88 -19.71 -2.13
N GLU A 47 -1.45 -19.23 -1.03
CA GLU A 47 -2.90 -19.28 -0.80
C GLU A 47 -3.69 -18.57 -1.91
N HIS A 48 -3.19 -17.41 -2.37
CA HIS A 48 -3.80 -16.65 -3.46
C HIS A 48 -3.61 -17.32 -4.83
N GLU A 49 -2.44 -17.93 -5.10
CA GLU A 49 -2.22 -18.69 -6.33
C GLU A 49 -3.14 -19.91 -6.43
N GLU A 50 -3.41 -20.59 -5.30
CA GLU A 50 -4.35 -21.71 -5.23
C GLU A 50 -5.82 -21.26 -5.31
N ASN A 51 -6.13 -20.05 -4.82
CA ASN A 51 -7.49 -19.49 -4.77
C ASN A 51 -7.52 -18.03 -5.24
N PRO A 52 -7.37 -17.76 -6.55
CA PRO A 52 -7.22 -16.38 -7.06
C PRO A 52 -8.47 -15.52 -6.84
N ASP A 53 -9.64 -16.15 -6.78
CA ASP A 53 -10.93 -15.48 -6.54
C ASP A 53 -11.23 -15.28 -5.03
N ASP A 54 -10.39 -15.79 -4.12
CA ASP A 54 -10.50 -15.55 -2.67
C ASP A 54 -9.91 -14.18 -2.30
N VAL A 55 -10.53 -13.15 -2.87
CA VAL A 55 -10.19 -11.75 -2.67
C VAL A 55 -11.45 -10.96 -2.37
N ILE A 56 -11.28 -9.79 -1.77
CA ILE A 56 -12.36 -8.82 -1.56
C ILE A 56 -12.02 -7.54 -2.31
N THR A 57 -13.05 -6.84 -2.77
CA THR A 57 -12.86 -5.56 -3.43
C THR A 57 -12.40 -4.49 -2.44
N TRP A 58 -11.87 -3.40 -2.99
CA TRP A 58 -11.46 -2.25 -2.18
C TRP A 58 -12.65 -1.61 -1.46
N GLU A 59 -13.82 -1.61 -2.09
CA GLU A 59 -15.08 -1.14 -1.53
C GLU A 59 -15.51 -2.01 -0.35
N GLU A 60 -15.42 -3.34 -0.48
CA GLU A 60 -15.79 -4.29 0.57
C GLU A 60 -14.89 -4.16 1.81
N ILE A 61 -13.58 -4.01 1.63
CA ILE A 61 -12.68 -3.82 2.79
C ILE A 61 -12.89 -2.46 3.45
N LYS A 62 -13.14 -1.39 2.68
CA LYS A 62 -13.50 -0.08 3.24
C LYS A 62 -14.77 -0.16 4.06
N GLU A 63 -15.80 -0.82 3.56
CA GLU A 63 -17.06 -1.01 4.27
C GLU A 63 -16.83 -1.80 5.57
N LYS A 64 -16.07 -2.90 5.52
CA LYS A 64 -15.71 -3.68 6.72
C LYS A 64 -14.96 -2.85 7.77
N ILE A 65 -13.98 -2.04 7.35
CA ILE A 65 -13.23 -1.15 8.25
C ILE A 65 -14.15 -0.09 8.83
N ASN A 66 -14.99 0.56 8.01
CA ASN A 66 -15.92 1.57 8.48
C ASN A 66 -16.93 0.99 9.48
N ASN A 67 -17.52 -0.16 9.18
CA ASN A 67 -18.48 -0.82 10.07
C ASN A 67 -17.84 -1.25 11.40
N LYS A 68 -16.54 -1.58 11.39
CA LYS A 68 -15.82 -2.02 12.59
C LYS A 68 -15.30 -0.86 13.46
N TYR A 69 -14.86 0.24 12.85
CA TYR A 69 -14.15 1.31 13.55
C TYR A 69 -14.82 2.68 13.49
N GLY A 70 -15.83 2.88 12.63
CA GLY A 70 -16.69 4.06 12.57
C GLY A 70 -15.98 5.35 12.15
N PHE A 71 -15.36 5.37 10.97
CA PHE A 71 -14.64 6.55 10.45
C PHE A 71 -15.54 7.48 9.63
#